data_AF-A4EX62-F1
#
_entry.id   AF-A4EX62-F1
#
_cell.length_a   1.000
_cell.length_b   1.000
_cell.length_c   1.000
_cell.angle_alpha   90.00
_cell.angle_beta   90.00
_cell.angle_gamma   90.00
#
_symmetry.space_group_name_H-M   'P 1'
#
loop_
_entity.id
_entity.type
_entity.pdbx_description
1 polymer ?
#
loop_
_entity_poly.entity_id
_entity_poly.type
_entity_poly.pdbx_seq_one_letter_code
_entity_poly.pdbx_strand_id
1 'polypeptide(L)' 'MCCRAAGDLRQQIDAFVDQYNHRRYHESLQNLAPADVYFGRGQTILKQRERIKRKPDQPHRSGPV' A
#
# COMPACT_ATOMS: atom_id res chain seq x y z
N MET A 1 -36.04 -5.14 -13.26
CA MET A 1 -34.57 -5.15 -13.12
C MET A 1 -34.03 -4.22 -14.20
N CYS A 2 -33.29 -3.14 -13.99
CA CYS A 2 -32.45 -2.73 -12.87
C CYS A 2 -32.30 -1.20 -12.93
N CYS A 3 -32.65 -0.50 -11.85
CA CYS A 3 -32.22 0.89 -11.64
C CYS A 3 -30.96 0.83 -10.78
N ARG A 4 -29.77 0.88 -11.39
CA ARG A 4 -28.55 1.20 -10.62
C ARG A 4 -28.67 2.66 -10.20
N ALA A 5 -29.14 2.89 -8.97
CA ALA A 5 -29.32 4.22 -8.42
C ALA A 5 -27.98 4.96 -8.33
N ALA A 6 -27.98 6.28 -8.49
CA ALA A 6 -26.77 7.12 -8.46
C ALA A 6 -25.87 6.93 -7.23
N GLY A 7 -26.40 6.40 -6.13
CA GLY A 7 -25.63 6.01 -4.95
C GLY A 7 -24.64 4.87 -5.17
N ASP A 8 -24.85 3.99 -6.16
CA ASP A 8 -23.95 2.88 -6.48
C ASP A 8 -22.66 3.39 -7.15
N LEU A 9 -22.77 4.37 -8.05
CA LEU A 9 -21.61 4.95 -8.71
C LEU A 9 -20.67 5.64 -7.72
N ARG A 10 -21.22 6.44 -6.80
CA ARG A 10 -20.40 7.13 -5.80
C ARG A 10 -19.69 6.15 -4.88
N GLN A 11 -20.38 5.11 -4.43
CA GLN A 11 -19.76 4.04 -3.62
C GLN A 11 -18.64 3.32 -4.38
N GLN A 12 -18.83 3.06 -5.69
CA GLN A 12 -17.79 2.44 -6.51
C GLN A 12 -16.58 3.37 -6.72
N ILE A 13 -16.80 4.67 -6.88
CA ILE A 13 -15.73 5.66 -6.97
C ILE A 13 -14.96 5.75 -5.64
N ASP A 14 -15.67 5.83 -4.52
CA ASP A 14 -15.05 5.90 -3.20
C ASP A 14 -14.22 4.64 -2.91
N ALA A 15 -14.74 3.46 -3.26
CA ALA A 15 -14.00 2.19 -3.15
C ALA A 15 -12.76 2.15 -4.05
N PHE A 16 -12.86 2.67 -5.27
CA PHE A 16 -11.71 2.78 -6.18
C PHE A 16 -10.63 3.71 -5.63
N VAL A 17 -11.02 4.88 -5.11
CA VAL A 17 -10.10 5.87 -4.54
C VAL A 17 -9.38 5.30 -3.32
N ASP A 18 -10.09 4.63 -2.41
CA ASP A 18 -9.47 3.96 -1.25
C ASP A 18 -8.42 2.94 -1.70
N GLN A 19 -8.82 2.06 -2.64
CA GLN A 19 -7.94 1.00 -3.10
C GLN A 19 -6.71 1.52 -3.83
N TYR A 20 -6.87 2.52 -4.70
CA TYR A 20 -5.75 3.09 -5.44
C TYR A 20 -4.77 3.82 -4.51
N ASN A 21 -5.28 4.68 -3.64
CA ASN A 21 -4.42 5.55 -2.83
C ASN A 21 -3.77 4.82 -1.65
N HIS A 22 -4.44 3.82 -1.07
CA HIS A 22 -3.98 3.19 0.17
C HIS A 22 -3.48 1.76 0.00
N ARG A 23 -3.92 1.03 -1.03
CA ARG A 23 -3.66 -0.41 -1.14
C ARG A 23 -2.80 -0.80 -2.34
N ARG A 24 -2.66 0.08 -3.33
CA ARG A 24 -1.88 -0.20 -4.53
C ARG A 24 -0.47 0.35 -4.39
N TYR A 25 0.52 -0.51 -4.64
CA TYR A 25 1.92 -0.13 -4.71
C TYR A 25 2.31 0.16 -6.15
N HIS A 26 3.03 1.25 -6.38
CA HIS A 26 3.42 1.68 -7.72
C HIS A 26 4.93 1.62 -7.90
N GLU A 27 5.40 0.97 -8.97
CA GLU A 27 6.82 0.83 -9.28
C GLU A 27 7.50 2.19 -9.47
N SER A 28 6.83 3.13 -10.14
CA SER A 28 7.30 4.52 -10.31
C SER A 28 7.47 5.27 -8.98
N LEU A 29 6.79 4.81 -7.92
CA LEU A 29 6.90 5.33 -6.55
C LEU A 29 7.75 4.41 -5.65
N GLN A 30 8.65 3.61 -6.24
CA GLN A 30 9.49 2.66 -5.51
C GLN A 30 8.68 1.64 -4.69
N ASN A 31 7.54 1.21 -5.24
CA ASN A 31 6.59 0.33 -4.59
C ASN A 31 6.08 0.89 -3.25
N LEU A 32 5.72 2.17 -3.25
CA LEU A 32 4.98 2.84 -2.20
C LEU A 32 3.53 3.06 -2.63
N ALA A 33 2.63 3.19 -1.65
CA ALA A 33 1.27 3.62 -1.90
C ALA A 33 1.23 5.14 -2.16
N PRO A 34 0.34 5.65 -3.03
CA PRO A 34 0.25 7.08 -3.32
C PRO A 34 0.02 7.92 -2.06
N ALA A 35 -0.79 7.43 -1.11
CA ALA A 35 -1.03 8.11 0.16
C ALA A 35 0.26 8.28 0.98
N ASP A 36 1.17 7.29 0.99
CA ASP A 36 2.43 7.41 1.75
C ASP A 36 3.36 8.47 1.17
N VAL A 37 3.32 8.67 -0.15
CA VAL A 37 4.04 9.75 -0.82
C VAL A 37 3.39 11.09 -0.51
N TYR A 38 2.07 11.20 -0.65
CA TYR A 38 1.32 12.44 -0.39
C TYR A 38 1.48 12.93 1.06
N PHE A 39 1.38 12.02 2.03
CA PHE A 39 1.56 12.35 3.46
C PHE A 39 3.05 12.43 3.89
N GLY A 40 4.00 12.35 2.96
CA GLY A 40 5.44 12.50 3.24
C GLY A 40 6.08 11.34 4.02
N ARG A 41 5.39 10.20 4.14
CA ARG A 41 5.87 9.01 4.87
C ARG A 41 6.84 8.14 4.03
N GLY A 42 6.88 8.34 2.71
CA GLY A 42 7.64 7.52 1.78
C GLY A 42 9.13 7.36 2.14
N GLN A 43 9.82 8.45 2.49
CA GLN A 43 11.25 8.39 2.81
C GLN A 43 11.54 7.57 4.07
N THR A 44 10.65 7.62 5.07
CA THR A 44 10.79 6.83 6.29
C THR A 44 10.66 5.34 5.99
N ILE A 45 9.68 4.96 5.16
CA ILE A 45 9.46 3.58 4.74
C ILE A 45 10.69 3.04 3.98
N LEU A 46 11.22 3.83 3.05
CA LEU A 46 12.37 3.42 2.25
C LEU A 46 13.64 3.26 3.09
N LYS A 47 13.91 4.18 4.03
CA LYS A 47 15.02 4.06 4.99
C LYS A 47 14.88 2.81 5.85
N GLN A 48 13.67 2.47 6.30
CA GLN A 48 13.43 1.24 7.05
C GLN A 48 13.70 0.00 6.20
N ARG A 49 13.24 -0.02 4.95
CA ARG A 49 13.51 -1.12 4.00
C ARG A 49 15.01 -1.29 3.76
N GLU A 50 15.75 -0.21 3.55
CA GLU A 50 17.21 -0.27 3.42
C GLU A 50 17.88 -0.84 4.69
N ARG A 51 17.46 -0.41 5.88
CA ARG A 51 17.99 -0.94 7.14
C ARG A 51 17.74 -2.43 7.29
N ILE A 52 16.57 -2.92 6.87
CA ILE A 52 16.23 -4.35 6.89
C ILE A 52 17.13 -5.10 5.90
N LYS A 53 17.24 -4.62 4.65
CA LYS A 53 18.11 -5.24 3.63
C LYS A 53 19.59 -5.26 4.01
N ARG A 54 20.07 -4.26 4.74
CA ARG A 54 21.47 -4.17 5.20
C ARG A 54 21.75 -5.03 6.43
N LYS A 55 20.72 -5.41 7.19
CA LYS A 55 20.91 -6.41 8.25
C LYS A 55 21.02 -7.77 7.54
N PRO A 56 22.11 -8.52 7.74
CA PRO A 56 22.16 -9.88 7.26
C PRO A 56 20.97 -10.62 7.86
N ASP A 57 20.26 -11.40 7.05
CA ASP A 57 19.16 -12.23 7.50
C ASP A 57 19.64 -13.06 8.69
N GLN A 58 19.30 -12.65 9.91
CA GLN A 58 19.25 -13.63 10.97
C GLN A 58 18.21 -14.64 10.51
N PRO A 59 18.56 -15.95 10.48
CA PRO A 59 17.60 -16.95 10.06
C PRO A 59 16.32 -16.70 10.85
N HIS A 60 15.22 -16.60 10.11
CA HIS A 60 13.89 -16.67 10.68
C HIS A 60 13.91 -17.90 11.58
N ARG A 61 13.95 -17.72 12.91
CA ARG A 61 13.68 -18.83 13.83
C ARG A 61 12.21 -19.14 13.66
N SER A 62 11.85 -19.85 12.61
CA SER A 62 10.73 -20.76 12.66
C SER A 62 11.00 -21.65 13.85
N GLY A 63 10.29 -21.41 14.96
CA GLY A 63 10.22 -22.38 16.04
C GLY A 63 9.77 -23.72 15.47
N PRO A 64 10.17 -24.85 16.06
CA PRO A 64 9.76 -26.15 15.56
C PRO A 64 8.23 -26.21 15.55
N VAL A 65 7.68 -26.62 14.40
CA VAL A 65 6.26 -26.95 14.22
C VAL A 65 5.92 -28.15 15.09
#